data_AF-A0A1H7FG06-F1
#
_entry.id   AF-A0A1H7FG06-F1
#
_cell.length_a   1.000
_cell.length_b   1.000
_cell.length_c   1.000
_cell.angle_alpha   90.00
_cell.angle_beta   90.00
_cell.angle_gamma   90.00
#
_symmetry.space_group_name_H-M   'P 1'
#
loop_
_entity.id
_entity.type
_entity.pdbx_description
1 polymer ?
#
loop_
_entity_poly.entity_id
_entity_poly.type
_entity_poly.pdbx_seq_one_letter_code
_entity_poly.pdbx_strand_id
1 'polypeptide(L)'
;MSNNRQLTRSQIAAIEYISICVRSQKREAQASLKEIFQLSNIPWNTFEEVVQMIKSHARVALHFHPDRPVLDMKSVAQSLLEQGIYKSQFETFISNGSVSAYVGGARDLCEEKLFGRAYQLEGATNFERPKYGKSIADQSN
;
A
#
# COMPACT_ATOMS: atom_id res chain seq x y z
N MET A 1 -16.09 -13.70 14.21
CA MET A 1 -14.83 -14.30 14.65
C MET A 1 -13.68 -13.43 14.17
N SER A 2 -13.07 -12.66 15.07
CA SER A 2 -11.92 -11.82 14.73
C SER A 2 -10.71 -12.73 14.57
N ASN A 3 -10.39 -13.11 13.33
CA ASN A 3 -9.16 -13.82 13.00
C ASN A 3 -7.99 -12.87 13.31
N ASN A 4 -7.39 -12.99 14.49
CA ASN A 4 -6.17 -12.27 14.84
C ASN A 4 -5.02 -12.94 14.09
N ARG A 5 -4.93 -12.68 12.78
CA ARG A 5 -3.93 -13.26 11.89
C ARG A 5 -2.58 -12.69 12.28
N GLN A 6 -1.69 -13.55 12.77
CA GLN A 6 -0.32 -13.17 13.07
C GLN A 6 0.36 -12.68 11.78
N LEU A 7 1.04 -11.55 11.87
CA LEU A 7 1.82 -11.00 10.75
C LEU A 7 2.98 -11.93 10.42
N THR A 8 3.29 -12.08 9.14
CA THR A 8 4.41 -12.89 8.70
C THR A 8 5.74 -12.17 8.89
N ARG A 9 6.85 -12.90 8.75
CA ARG A 9 8.21 -12.33 8.88
C ARG A 9 8.43 -11.14 7.93
N SER A 10 8.00 -11.26 6.68
CA SER A 10 8.09 -10.18 5.70
C SER A 10 7.21 -8.99 6.05
N GLN A 11 6.01 -9.22 6.58
CA GLN A 11 5.12 -8.12 6.98
C GLN A 11 5.67 -7.36 8.20
N ILE A 12 6.24 -8.07 9.17
CA ILE A 12 6.92 -7.45 10.33
C ILE A 12 8.10 -6.62 9.85
N ALA A 13 8.98 -7.20 9.02
CA ALA A 13 10.16 -6.51 8.50
C ALA A 13 9.78 -5.24 7.70
N ALA A 14 8.71 -5.28 6.90
CA ALA A 14 8.22 -4.12 6.17
C ALA A 14 7.74 -3.00 7.11
N ILE A 15 6.98 -3.34 8.15
CA ILE A 15 6.47 -2.37 9.14
C ILE A 15 7.62 -1.76 9.94
N GLU A 16 8.60 -2.56 10.33
CA GLU A 16 9.80 -2.10 11.04
C GLU A 16 10.61 -1.13 10.18
N TYR A 17 10.85 -1.48 8.91
CA TYR A 17 11.56 -0.62 7.97
C TYR A 17 10.86 0.73 7.80
N ILE A 18 9.55 0.72 7.51
CA ILE A 18 8.76 1.95 7.39
C ILE A 18 8.81 2.77 8.68
N SER A 19 8.71 2.11 9.84
CA SER A 19 8.76 2.78 11.14
C SER A 19 10.09 3.50 11.36
N ILE A 20 11.21 2.89 10.94
CA ILE A 20 12.54 3.50 11.01
C ILE A 20 12.61 4.71 10.08
N CYS A 21 12.21 4.56 8.82
CA CYS A 21 12.18 5.65 7.84
C CYS A 21 11.31 6.83 8.27
N VAL A 22 10.14 6.56 8.85
CA VAL A 22 9.24 7.59 9.37
C VAL A 22 9.90 8.31 10.56
N ARG A 23 10.53 7.57 11.49
CA ARG A 23 11.18 8.18 12.65
C ARG A 23 12.33 9.11 12.27
N SER A 24 13.14 8.73 11.29
CA SER A 24 14.27 9.56 10.85
C SER A 24 13.81 10.86 10.18
N GLN A 25 12.71 10.82 9.42
CA GLN A 25 12.21 11.95 8.64
C GLN A 25 11.17 12.80 9.40
N LYS A 26 10.60 12.30 10.50
CA LYS A 26 9.48 12.92 11.21
C LYS A 26 9.75 14.37 11.61
N ARG A 27 10.93 14.65 12.16
CA ARG A 27 11.26 15.98 12.70
C ARG A 27 11.30 17.03 11.58
N GLU A 28 11.97 16.70 10.48
CA GLU A 28 12.08 17.57 9.31
C GLU A 28 10.71 17.79 8.66
N ALA A 29 9.96 16.72 8.40
CA ALA A 29 8.62 16.82 7.85
C ALA A 29 7.67 17.65 8.73
N GLN A 30 7.74 17.52 10.06
CA GLN A 30 6.95 18.35 10.98
C GLN A 30 7.36 19.82 10.93
N ALA A 31 8.64 20.13 10.74
CA ALA A 31 9.09 21.51 10.59
C ALA A 31 8.56 22.13 9.29
N SER A 32 8.67 21.41 8.17
CA SER A 32 8.12 21.85 6.87
C SER A 32 6.60 22.05 6.92
N LEU A 33 5.86 21.14 7.55
CA LEU A 33 4.40 21.28 7.71
C LEU A 33 4.03 22.51 8.55
N LYS A 34 4.76 22.77 9.65
CA LYS A 34 4.53 23.96 10.48
C LYS A 34 4.72 25.25 9.70
N GLU A 35 5.76 25.33 8.88
CA GLU A 35 6.02 26.48 8.03
C GLU A 35 4.90 26.69 7.00
N ILE A 36 4.50 25.64 6.29
CA ILE A 36 3.40 25.70 5.30
C ILE A 36 2.10 26.17 5.96
N PHE A 37 1.77 25.64 7.15
CA PHE A 37 0.56 26.04 7.86
C PHE A 37 0.63 27.48 8.37
N GLN A 38 1.79 27.93 8.86
CA GLN A 38 2.00 29.32 9.24
C GLN A 38 1.78 30.27 8.04
N LEU A 39 2.36 29.95 6.88
CA LEU A 39 2.19 30.74 5.65
C LEU A 39 0.73 30.71 5.13
N SER A 40 0.00 29.64 5.42
CA SER A 40 -1.40 29.48 5.03
C SER A 40 -2.40 30.00 6.08
N ASN A 41 -1.92 30.58 7.18
CA ASN A 41 -2.74 30.99 8.33
C ASN A 41 -3.64 29.88 8.90
N ILE A 42 -3.15 28.64 8.86
CA ILE A 42 -3.81 27.46 9.44
C ILE A 42 -3.14 27.15 10.78
N PRO A 43 -3.87 27.08 11.91
CA PRO A 43 -3.25 26.74 13.17
C PRO A 43 -2.97 25.23 13.30
N TRP A 44 -1.93 24.89 14.07
CA TRP A 44 -1.43 23.51 14.17
C TRP A 44 -2.45 22.52 14.77
N ASN A 45 -3.33 22.99 15.66
CA ASN A 45 -4.39 22.16 16.24
C ASN A 45 -5.37 21.64 15.18
N THR A 46 -5.67 22.42 14.13
CA THR A 46 -6.51 21.97 13.00
C THR A 46 -5.88 20.78 12.28
N PHE A 47 -4.55 20.78 12.10
CA PHE A 47 -3.84 19.63 11.55
C PHE A 47 -3.96 18.40 12.45
N GLU A 48 -3.80 18.56 13.76
CA GLU A 48 -3.92 17.45 14.72
C GLU A 48 -5.34 16.86 14.75
N GLU A 49 -6.37 17.71 14.68
CA GLU A 49 -7.78 17.31 14.56
C GLU A 49 -8.01 16.50 13.28
N VAL A 50 -7.51 16.97 12.13
CA VAL A 50 -7.64 16.25 10.85
C VAL A 50 -6.93 14.90 10.90
N VAL A 51 -5.71 14.83 11.45
CA VAL A 51 -5.00 13.56 11.63
C VAL A 51 -5.80 12.60 12.50
N GLN A 52 -6.41 13.10 13.58
CA GLN A 52 -7.24 12.29 14.46
C GLN A 52 -8.52 11.82 13.75
N MET A 53 -9.16 12.67 12.96
CA MET A 53 -10.32 12.32 12.13
C MET A 53 -9.97 11.23 11.11
N ILE A 54 -8.84 11.35 10.41
CA ILE A 54 -8.36 10.33 9.46
C ILE A 54 -8.14 9.01 10.20
N LYS A 55 -7.45 9.01 11.35
CA LYS A 55 -7.19 7.77 12.11
C LYS A 55 -8.47 7.08 12.59
N SER A 56 -9.50 7.84 12.95
CA SER A 56 -10.74 7.31 13.51
C SER A 56 -11.80 6.95 12.46
N HIS A 57 -11.77 7.61 11.30
CA HIS A 57 -12.82 7.50 10.28
C HIS A 57 -12.32 7.09 8.89
N ALA A 58 -11.02 6.79 8.71
CA ALA A 58 -10.51 6.33 7.43
C ALA A 58 -11.27 5.09 6.93
N ARG A 59 -11.76 5.17 5.69
CA ARG A 59 -12.44 4.07 5.02
C ARG A 59 -11.51 3.48 3.97
N VAL A 60 -11.52 2.15 3.87
CA VAL A 60 -10.84 1.46 2.77
C VAL A 60 -11.81 1.40 1.59
N ALA A 61 -11.43 2.04 0.48
CA ALA A 61 -12.14 1.94 -0.78
C ALA A 61 -11.51 0.85 -1.66
N LEU A 62 -12.35 -0.02 -2.22
CA LEU A 62 -11.92 -1.07 -3.12
C LEU A 62 -12.26 -0.71 -4.56
N HIS A 63 -11.25 -0.49 -5.40
CA HIS A 63 -11.41 -0.12 -6.80
C HIS A 63 -11.01 -1.29 -7.70
N PHE A 64 -11.95 -1.80 -8.49
CA PHE A 64 -11.71 -2.86 -9.47
C PHE A 64 -12.65 -2.73 -10.67
N HIS A 65 -12.29 -3.33 -11.80
CA HIS A 65 -13.17 -3.44 -12.97
C HIS A 65 -13.98 -4.75 -12.86
N PRO A 66 -15.30 -4.71 -12.59
CA PRO A 66 -16.06 -5.90 -12.26
C PRO A 66 -16.11 -6.93 -13.39
N ASP A 67 -16.19 -6.47 -14.64
CA ASP A 67 -16.36 -7.31 -15.83
C ASP A 67 -15.04 -7.83 -16.41
N ARG A 68 -13.91 -7.45 -15.81
CA ARG A 68 -12.61 -7.82 -16.36
C ARG A 68 -12.38 -9.32 -16.19
N PRO A 69 -11.98 -10.04 -17.25
CA PRO A 69 -11.70 -11.46 -17.14
C PRO A 69 -10.45 -11.71 -16.31
N VAL A 70 -10.53 -12.69 -15.41
CA VAL A 70 -9.39 -13.33 -14.75
C VAL A 70 -8.96 -14.58 -15.54
N LEU A 71 -7.86 -15.23 -15.14
CA LEU A 71 -7.28 -16.37 -15.86
C LEU A 71 -8.24 -17.55 -16.09
N ASP A 72 -9.24 -17.74 -15.23
CA ASP A 72 -10.26 -18.79 -15.37
C ASP A 72 -11.48 -18.35 -16.22
N MET A 73 -11.34 -17.25 -16.97
CA MET A 73 -12.38 -16.61 -17.79
C MET A 73 -13.59 -16.08 -17.03
N LYS A 74 -13.59 -16.11 -15.70
CA LYS A 74 -14.61 -15.43 -14.87
C LYS A 74 -14.34 -13.93 -14.83
N SER A 75 -15.37 -13.16 -14.52
CA SER A 75 -15.19 -11.75 -14.21
C SER A 75 -14.59 -11.57 -12.81
N VAL A 76 -13.88 -10.46 -12.58
CA VAL A 76 -13.37 -10.12 -11.23
C VAL A 76 -14.50 -10.11 -10.20
N ALA A 77 -15.69 -9.62 -10.55
CA ALA A 77 -16.85 -9.62 -9.67
C ALA A 77 -17.28 -11.04 -9.29
N GLN A 78 -17.31 -11.97 -10.25
CA GLN A 78 -17.65 -13.37 -9.99
C GLN A 78 -16.59 -14.04 -9.10
N SER A 79 -15.30 -13.88 -9.40
CA SER A 79 -14.24 -14.45 -8.57
C SER A 79 -14.25 -13.90 -7.15
N LEU A 80 -14.55 -12.59 -6.99
CA LEU A 80 -14.65 -11.97 -5.67
C LEU A 80 -15.87 -12.48 -4.89
N LEU A 81 -17.00 -12.68 -5.56
CA LEU A 81 -18.21 -13.24 -4.96
C LEU A 81 -17.98 -14.68 -4.47
N GLU A 82 -17.34 -15.52 -5.30
CA GLU A 82 -17.10 -16.92 -4.99
C GLU A 82 -16.02 -17.12 -3.90
N GLN A 83 -14.93 -16.35 -3.97
CA GLN A 83 -13.76 -16.56 -3.10
C GLN A 83 -13.81 -15.70 -1.84
N GLY A 84 -14.52 -14.57 -1.86
CA GLY A 84 -14.53 -13.58 -0.78
C GLY A 84 -13.16 -12.93 -0.51
N ILE A 85 -12.18 -13.13 -1.41
CA ILE A 85 -10.79 -12.67 -1.25
C ILE A 85 -10.45 -11.70 -2.36
N TYR A 86 -10.11 -10.47 -1.98
CA TYR A 86 -9.47 -9.53 -2.87
C TYR A 86 -8.00 -9.89 -3.06
N LYS A 87 -7.55 -10.09 -4.29
CA LYS A 87 -6.19 -10.51 -4.64
C LYS A 87 -5.41 -9.35 -5.26
N SER A 88 -4.11 -9.31 -5.02
CA SER A 88 -3.20 -8.32 -5.58
C SER A 88 -2.88 -8.58 -7.05
N GLN A 89 -2.18 -7.64 -7.68
CA GLN A 89 -1.67 -7.80 -9.03
C GLN A 89 -0.66 -8.95 -9.15
N PHE A 90 0.15 -9.20 -8.12
CA PHE A 90 1.10 -10.31 -8.09
C PHE A 90 0.42 -11.68 -8.02
N GLU A 91 -0.83 -11.72 -7.58
CA GLU A 91 -1.65 -12.94 -7.50
C GLU A 91 -2.53 -13.13 -8.73
N THR A 92 -3.02 -12.04 -9.33
CA THR A 92 -4.00 -12.07 -10.43
C THR A 92 -3.39 -11.85 -11.80
N PHE A 93 -2.21 -11.21 -11.88
CA PHE A 93 -1.61 -10.68 -13.10
C PHE A 93 -2.47 -9.64 -13.86
N ILE A 94 -3.51 -9.11 -13.21
CA ILE A 94 -4.43 -8.12 -13.79
C ILE A 94 -4.02 -6.72 -13.36
N SER A 95 -3.97 -5.77 -14.30
CA SER A 95 -3.54 -4.39 -14.04
C SER A 95 -4.41 -3.32 -14.68
N ASN A 96 -4.67 -2.23 -13.97
CA ASN A 96 -5.30 -1.02 -14.52
C ASN A 96 -4.34 -0.14 -15.34
N GLY A 97 -3.15 -0.62 -15.74
CA GLY A 97 -2.24 0.11 -16.61
C GLY A 97 -0.97 -0.65 -17.03
N SER A 98 -0.13 -1.06 -16.08
CA SER A 98 1.13 -1.78 -16.36
C SER A 98 1.21 -3.09 -15.57
N VAL A 99 1.59 -4.18 -16.22
CA VAL A 99 1.74 -5.54 -15.64
C VAL A 99 3.14 -5.79 -15.06
N SER A 100 3.72 -4.81 -14.37
CA SER A 100 5.08 -4.88 -13.85
C SER A 100 5.22 -5.59 -12.48
N ALA A 101 4.17 -6.27 -12.02
CA ALA A 101 4.15 -7.01 -10.75
C ALA A 101 4.68 -8.45 -10.94
N TYR A 102 5.95 -8.54 -11.25
CA TYR A 102 6.75 -9.76 -11.29
C TYR A 102 8.14 -9.44 -10.72
N VAL A 103 8.93 -10.45 -10.35
CA VAL A 103 10.26 -10.26 -9.75
C VAL A 103 11.16 -9.45 -10.69
N GLY A 104 11.74 -8.36 -10.20
CA GLY A 104 12.56 -7.43 -10.99
C GLY A 104 11.77 -6.44 -11.87
N GLY A 105 10.43 -6.53 -11.89
CA GLY A 105 9.58 -5.56 -12.57
C GLY A 105 9.54 -4.21 -11.83
N ALA A 106 9.10 -3.15 -12.51
CA ALA A 106 9.04 -1.80 -11.94
C ALA A 106 8.25 -1.72 -10.63
N ARG A 107 7.16 -2.49 -10.50
CA ARG A 107 6.40 -2.57 -9.26
C ARG A 107 7.18 -3.25 -8.16
N ASP A 108 7.85 -4.36 -8.47
CA ASP A 108 8.67 -5.08 -7.50
C ASP A 108 9.84 -4.21 -6.99
N LEU A 109 10.53 -3.50 -7.86
CA LEU A 109 11.61 -2.56 -7.50
C LEU A 109 11.10 -1.35 -6.71
N CYS A 110 9.89 -0.87 -7.00
CA CYS A 110 9.25 0.18 -6.21
C CYS A 110 8.95 -0.32 -4.79
N GLU A 111 8.36 -1.51 -4.68
CA GLU A 111 8.09 -2.16 -3.39
C GLU A 111 9.36 -2.49 -2.62
N GLU A 112 10.43 -2.87 -3.32
CA GLU A 112 11.74 -3.10 -2.75
C GLU A 112 12.24 -1.86 -1.98
N LYS A 113 12.15 -0.68 -2.60
CA LYS A 113 12.54 0.59 -1.98
C LYS A 113 11.59 0.99 -0.85
N LEU A 114 10.28 0.86 -1.08
CA LEU A 114 9.26 1.30 -0.12
C LEU A 114 9.24 0.45 1.16
N PHE A 115 9.51 -0.84 1.04
CA PHE A 115 9.42 -1.81 2.14
C PHE A 115 10.79 -2.35 2.58
N GLY A 116 11.89 -1.76 2.12
CA GLY A 116 13.23 -2.13 2.57
C GLY A 116 13.60 -3.57 2.27
N ARG A 117 13.27 -4.06 1.06
CA ARG A 117 13.51 -5.43 0.60
C ARG A 117 12.76 -6.53 1.38
N ALA A 118 11.78 -6.19 2.21
CA ALA A 118 11.09 -7.16 3.07
C ALA A 118 10.36 -8.27 2.31
N TYR A 119 9.91 -7.99 1.08
CA TYR A 119 9.24 -8.97 0.20
C TYR A 119 10.18 -9.66 -0.80
N GLN A 120 11.48 -9.36 -0.71
CA GLN A 120 12.56 -10.02 -1.43
C GLN A 120 13.35 -10.97 -0.51
N LEU A 121 12.94 -11.09 0.76
CA LEU A 121 13.50 -12.08 1.69
C LEU A 121 13.21 -13.50 1.19
N GLU A 122 14.14 -14.42 1.46
CA GLU A 122 13.92 -15.83 1.19
C GLU A 122 12.71 -16.36 1.97
N GLY A 123 11.83 -17.08 1.27
CA GLY A 123 10.57 -17.59 1.83
C GLY A 123 9.41 -16.60 1.78
N ALA A 124 9.62 -15.35 1.36
CA ALA A 124 8.53 -14.41 1.13
C ALA A 124 7.69 -14.81 -0.09
N THR A 125 6.38 -14.72 0.01
CA THR A 125 5.42 -15.05 -1.04
C THR A 125 4.64 -13.82 -1.49
N ASN A 126 4.13 -13.85 -2.72
CA ASN A 126 3.31 -12.76 -3.27
C ASN A 126 2.02 -12.51 -2.47
N PHE A 127 1.52 -13.50 -1.74
CA PHE A 127 0.34 -13.37 -0.87
C PHE A 127 0.59 -12.51 0.37
N GLU A 128 1.85 -12.35 0.78
CA GLU A 128 2.23 -11.57 1.96
C GLU A 128 2.38 -10.08 1.65
N ARG A 129 2.52 -9.73 0.36
CA ARG A 129 2.63 -8.35 -0.13
C ARG A 129 1.34 -7.56 0.21
N PRO A 130 1.47 -6.28 0.54
CA PRO A 130 0.33 -5.49 0.95
C PRO A 130 -0.56 -5.21 -0.27
N LYS A 131 -1.88 -5.18 -0.03
CA LYS A 131 -2.87 -4.88 -1.06
C LYS A 131 -3.15 -3.40 -1.01
N TYR A 132 -2.64 -2.65 -1.98
CA TYR A 132 -2.84 -1.21 -2.07
C TYR A 132 -3.01 -0.75 -3.52
N GLY A 133 -3.56 0.46 -3.67
CA GLY A 133 -3.82 1.07 -4.97
C GLY A 133 -2.56 1.33 -5.79
N LYS A 134 -2.77 1.80 -7.03
CA LYS A 134 -1.70 2.13 -7.97
C LYS A 134 -0.74 3.14 -7.32
N SER A 135 0.50 2.70 -7.05
CA SER A 135 1.62 3.62 -6.87
C SER A 135 2.09 3.98 -8.27
N ILE A 136 1.91 5.23 -8.68
CA ILE A 136 2.61 5.75 -9.85
C ILE A 136 4.03 6.01 -9.33
N ALA A 137 4.95 5.08 -9.58
CA ALA A 137 6.36 5.45 -9.57
C ALA A 137 6.55 6.31 -10.83
N ASP A 138 6.66 7.61 -10.65
CA ASP A 138 7.04 8.51 -11.73
C ASP A 138 8.40 8.04 -12.27
N GLN A 139 8.42 7.61 -13.54
CA GLN A 139 9.66 7.37 -14.27
C GLN A 139 9.99 8.66 -15.02
N SER A 140 10.39 9.69 -14.28
CA SER A 140 11.13 10.81 -14.83
C SER A 140 12.61 10.42 -14.81
N ASN A 141 13.15 10.26 -16.02
CA ASN A 141 14.54 9.99 -16.35
C ASN A 141 15.39 11.26 -16.14
#